data_AF-A0A2V6X8U8-F1
#
_entry.id   AF-A0A2V6X8U8-F1
#
_cell.length_a   1.000
_cell.length_b   1.000
_cell.length_c   1.000
_cell.angle_alpha   90.00
_cell.angle_beta   90.00
_cell.angle_gamma   90.00
#
_symmetry.space_group_name_H-M   'P 1'
#
loop_
_entity.id
_entity.type
_entity.pdbx_description
1 polymer ?
#
loop_
_entity_poly.entity_id
_entity_poly.type
_entity_poly.pdbx_seq_one_letter_code
_entity_poly.pdbx_strand_id
1 'polypeptide(L)'
;VTSVLAVIGNNAWIAWMGDVVPARIRGRFFGRRTVFLTLAGATSSLAAGVALDTLSPRGWKGETLAGLAAMACLAGLASIWLLRRQHEPAAASTTAGHDGWAALAACVRDRAGRPFLLYQFWWHVAVGSVASFISFHMLVNLRMGFALVAAHGVAVA
;
A
#
# COMPACT_ATOMS: atom_id res chain seq x y z
N VAL A 1 -13.61 -2.80 -7.18
CA VAL A 1 -13.41 -4.14 -6.57
C VAL A 1 -12.03 -4.30 -5.98
N THR A 2 -10.95 -4.13 -6.76
CA THR A 2 -9.56 -4.29 -6.28
C THR A 2 -9.22 -3.46 -5.04
N SER A 3 -9.60 -2.17 -5.02
CA SER A 3 -9.33 -1.29 -3.87
C SER A 3 -10.06 -1.72 -2.59
N VAL A 4 -11.26 -2.28 -2.70
CA VAL A 4 -12.03 -2.79 -1.55
C VAL A 4 -11.33 -4.01 -0.96
N LEU A 5 -10.93 -4.96 -1.81
CA LEU A 5 -10.19 -6.15 -1.39
C LEU A 5 -8.84 -5.80 -0.75
N ALA A 6 -8.14 -4.81 -1.30
CA ALA A 6 -6.89 -4.33 -0.72
C ALA A 6 -7.08 -3.75 0.69
N VAL A 7 -8.13 -2.95 0.90
CA VAL A 7 -8.45 -2.39 2.23
C VAL A 7 -8.78 -3.50 3.23
N ILE A 8 -9.63 -4.46 2.85
CA ILE A 8 -10.00 -5.59 3.72
C ILE A 8 -8.76 -6.40 4.09
N GLY A 9 -7.96 -6.80 3.10
CA GLY A 9 -6.74 -7.58 3.31
C GLY A 9 -5.72 -6.85 4.18
N ASN A 10 -5.53 -5.55 3.97
CA ASN A 10 -4.62 -4.75 4.79
C ASN A 10 -5.08 -4.65 6.25
N ASN A 11 -6.38 -4.43 6.50
CA ASN A 11 -6.91 -4.38 7.87
C ASN A 11 -6.80 -5.73 8.57
N ALA A 12 -7.11 -6.83 7.87
CA ALA A 12 -6.95 -8.18 8.40
C ALA A 12 -5.49 -8.48 8.75
N TRP A 13 -4.55 -8.10 7.88
CA TRP A 13 -3.13 -8.27 8.12
C TRP A 13 -2.63 -7.42 9.30
N ILE A 14 -3.07 -6.17 9.44
CA ILE A 14 -2.69 -5.31 10.58
C ILE A 14 -3.19 -5.92 11.91
N ALA A 15 -4.43 -6.40 11.96
CA ALA A 15 -4.98 -7.04 13.14
C ALA A 15 -4.17 -8.29 13.53
N TRP A 16 -3.96 -9.20 12.56
CA TRP A 16 -3.19 -10.42 12.75
C TRP A 16 -1.75 -10.15 13.20
N MET A 17 -1.06 -9.20 12.58
CA MET A 17 0.29 -8.82 13.01
C MET A 17 0.31 -8.13 14.36
N GLY A 18 -0.79 -7.48 14.76
CA GLY A 18 -0.96 -6.90 16.09
C GLY A 18 -0.92 -7.94 17.19
N ASP A 19 -1.47 -9.13 16.92
CA ASP A 19 -1.51 -10.27 17.84
C ASP A 19 -0.18 -11.03 17.87
N VAL A 20 0.52 -11.11 16.73
CA VAL A 20 1.83 -11.77 16.63
C VAL A 20 2.97 -10.93 17.23
N VAL A 21 2.92 -9.60 17.11
CA VAL A 21 4.04 -8.71 17.47
C VAL A 21 3.84 -8.06 18.84
N PRO A 22 4.73 -8.33 19.83
CA PRO A 22 4.66 -7.73 21.15
C PRO A 22 4.67 -6.20 21.11
N ALA A 23 3.85 -5.55 21.94
CA ALA A 23 3.66 -4.11 21.97
C ALA A 23 4.98 -3.30 22.09
N ARG A 24 5.94 -3.79 22.88
CA ARG A 24 7.25 -3.13 23.10
C ARG A 24 8.10 -3.02 21.83
N ILE A 25 7.97 -3.96 20.89
CA ILE A 25 8.76 -3.97 19.65
C ILE A 25 7.96 -3.61 18.41
N ARG A 26 6.65 -3.36 18.56
CA ARG A 26 5.72 -3.11 17.45
C ARG A 26 6.21 -1.98 16.55
N GLY A 27 6.54 -0.82 17.10
CA GLY A 27 7.05 0.31 16.32
C GLY A 27 8.31 -0.01 15.53
N ARG A 28 9.27 -0.73 16.13
CA ARG A 28 10.53 -1.09 15.46
C ARG A 28 10.34 -2.15 14.38
N PHE A 29 9.47 -3.13 14.62
CA PHE A 29 9.13 -4.16 13.64
C PHE A 29 8.45 -3.55 12.40
N PHE A 30 7.38 -2.77 12.62
CA PHE A 30 6.65 -2.13 11.53
C PHE A 30 7.52 -1.10 10.81
N GLY A 31 8.32 -0.31 11.52
CA GLY A 31 9.27 0.63 10.92
C GLY A 31 10.28 -0.07 10.01
N ARG A 32 10.92 -1.16 10.48
CA ARG A 32 11.90 -1.89 9.67
C ARG A 32 11.27 -2.57 8.46
N ARG A 33 10.06 -3.12 8.59
CA ARG A 33 9.29 -3.65 7.46
C ARG A 33 8.99 -2.55 6.45
N THR A 34 8.55 -1.37 6.90
CA THR A 34 8.27 -0.23 6.02
C THR A 34 9.51 0.18 5.25
N VAL A 35 10.68 0.29 5.89
CA VAL A 35 11.94 0.62 5.20
C VAL A 35 12.24 -0.38 4.07
N PHE A 36 12.14 -1.69 4.34
CA PHE A 36 12.39 -2.69 3.30
C PHE A 36 11.37 -2.63 2.17
N LEU A 37 10.09 -2.39 2.47
CA LEU A 37 9.05 -2.26 1.46
C LEU A 37 9.23 -0.99 0.62
N THR A 38 9.57 0.13 1.23
CA THR A 38 9.85 1.39 0.53
C THR A 38 11.04 1.23 -0.39
N LEU A 39 12.15 0.65 0.10
CA LEU A 39 13.33 0.39 -0.73
C LEU A 39 13.02 -0.55 -1.90
N ALA A 40 12.37 -1.68 -1.63
CA ALA A 40 12.02 -2.64 -2.67
C ALA A 40 11.04 -2.05 -3.71
N GLY A 41 10.05 -1.29 -3.24
CA GLY A 41 9.11 -0.59 -4.11
C GLY A 41 9.80 0.46 -4.97
N ALA A 42 10.71 1.24 -4.37
CA ALA A 42 11.47 2.25 -5.06
C ALA A 42 12.37 1.66 -6.16
N THR A 43 13.16 0.64 -5.83
CA THR A 43 14.02 -0.04 -6.80
C THR A 43 13.22 -0.68 -7.91
N SER A 44 12.09 -1.31 -7.59
CA SER A 44 11.21 -1.96 -8.58
C SER A 44 10.55 -0.94 -9.50
N SER A 45 10.09 0.19 -8.97
CA SER A 45 9.47 1.27 -9.74
C SER A 45 10.47 1.91 -10.71
N LEU A 46 11.68 2.19 -10.25
CA LEU A 46 12.75 2.74 -11.10
C LEU A 46 13.14 1.75 -12.20
N ALA A 47 13.32 0.47 -11.86
CA ALA A 47 13.62 -0.58 -12.83
C ALA A 47 12.51 -0.72 -13.90
N ALA A 48 11.24 -0.68 -13.49
CA ALA A 48 10.11 -0.71 -14.42
C ALA A 48 10.07 0.53 -15.33
N GLY A 49 10.35 1.72 -14.77
CA GLY A 49 10.43 2.97 -15.54
C GLY A 49 11.53 2.93 -16.60
N VAL A 50 12.73 2.47 -16.24
CA VAL A 50 13.86 2.32 -17.18
C VAL A 50 13.57 1.27 -18.26
N ALA A 51 12.97 0.13 -17.89
CA ALA A 51 12.56 -0.88 -18.86
C ALA A 51 11.55 -0.29 -19.86
N LEU A 52 10.56 0.44 -19.38
CA LEU A 52 9.57 1.08 -20.25
C LEU A 52 10.17 2.18 -21.13
N ASP A 53 11.06 3.03 -20.62
CA ASP A 53 11.68 4.11 -21.40
C ASP A 53 12.61 3.57 -22.50
N THR A 54 13.27 2.42 -22.28
CA THR A 54 14.19 1.81 -23.27
C THR A 54 13.47 0.96 -24.32
N LEU A 55 12.41 0.24 -23.94
CA LEU A 55 11.69 -0.70 -24.82
C LEU A 55 10.49 -0.03 -25.52
N SER A 56 9.93 1.05 -24.95
CA SER A 56 8.83 1.81 -25.55
C SER A 56 9.12 2.34 -26.95
N PRO A 57 10.28 3.00 -27.22
CA PRO A 57 10.58 3.56 -28.53
C PRO A 57 10.81 2.50 -29.61
N ARG A 58 11.07 1.25 -29.20
CA ARG A 58 11.30 0.10 -30.09
C ARG A 58 10.00 -0.59 -30.53
N GLY A 59 8.84 -0.15 -30.01
CA GLY A 59 7.52 -0.72 -30.31
C GLY A 59 7.04 -1.79 -29.31
N TRP A 60 7.83 -2.13 -28.30
CA TRP A 60 7.61 -3.29 -27.41
C TRP A 60 6.88 -2.93 -26.11
N LYS A 61 6.02 -1.90 -26.15
CA LYS A 61 5.29 -1.41 -24.97
C LYS A 61 4.42 -2.49 -24.33
N GLY A 62 3.65 -3.21 -25.17
CA GLY A 62 2.73 -4.25 -24.71
C GLY A 62 3.44 -5.43 -24.06
N GLU A 63 4.52 -5.91 -24.68
CA GLU A 63 5.32 -7.03 -24.16
C GLU A 63 6.03 -6.67 -22.85
N THR A 64 6.56 -5.45 -22.75
CA THR A 64 7.20 -4.97 -21.52
C THR A 64 6.19 -4.89 -20.38
N LEU A 65 4.99 -4.35 -20.63
CA LEU A 65 3.92 -4.31 -19.63
C LEU A 65 3.44 -5.71 -19.23
N ALA A 66 3.30 -6.62 -20.20
CA ALA A 66 2.92 -8.01 -19.92
C ALA A 66 3.99 -8.72 -19.08
N GLY A 67 5.28 -8.52 -19.38
CA GLY A 67 6.38 -9.06 -18.60
C GLY A 67 6.42 -8.52 -17.18
N LEU A 68 6.25 -7.21 -17.00
CA LEU A 68 6.15 -6.59 -15.68
C LEU A 68 4.93 -7.10 -14.89
N ALA A 69 3.78 -7.26 -15.54
CA ALA A 69 2.58 -7.82 -14.92
C ALA A 69 2.78 -9.29 -14.51
N ALA A 70 3.42 -10.11 -15.35
CA ALA A 70 3.74 -11.50 -15.02
C ALA A 70 4.67 -11.59 -13.81
N MET A 71 5.72 -10.75 -13.77
CA MET A 71 6.63 -10.65 -12.62
C MET A 71 5.89 -10.23 -11.34
N ALA A 72 4.98 -9.26 -11.43
CA ALA A 72 4.16 -8.84 -10.29
C ALA A 72 3.24 -9.97 -9.80
N CYS A 73 2.63 -10.74 -10.70
CA CYS A 73 1.82 -11.90 -10.35
C CYS A 73 2.65 -12.98 -9.64
N LEU A 74 3.85 -13.29 -10.13
CA LEU A 74 4.76 -14.26 -9.50
C LEU A 74 5.19 -13.80 -8.09
N ALA A 75 5.52 -12.51 -7.93
CA ALA A 75 5.83 -11.94 -6.62
C ALA A 75 4.63 -12.03 -5.67
N GLY A 76 3.41 -11.80 -6.17
CA GLY A 76 2.16 -11.99 -5.41
C GLY A 76 1.97 -13.43 -4.94
N LEU A 77 2.18 -14.41 -5.83
CA LEU A 77 2.09 -15.83 -5.48
C LEU A 77 3.15 -16.24 -4.45
N ALA A 78 4.38 -15.77 -4.61
CA ALA A 78 5.45 -16.00 -3.63
C ALA A 78 5.09 -15.41 -2.26
N SER A 79 4.52 -14.21 -2.23
CA SER A 79 4.04 -13.58 -1.00
C SER A 79 2.95 -14.40 -0.31
N ILE A 80 1.96 -14.90 -1.06
CA ILE A 80 0.91 -15.79 -0.52
C ILE A 80 1.54 -17.05 0.07
N TRP A 81 2.48 -17.66 -0.64
CA TRP A 81 3.16 -18.86 -0.17
C TRP A 81 3.95 -18.64 1.13
N LEU A 82 4.63 -17.49 1.26
CA LEU A 82 5.32 -17.12 2.50
C LEU A 82 4.34 -16.88 3.64
N LEU A 83 3.23 -16.18 3.40
CA LEU A 83 2.21 -15.91 4.41
C LEU A 83 1.58 -17.19 4.94
N ARG A 84 1.37 -18.21 4.09
CA ARG A 84 0.84 -19.52 4.51
C ARG A 84 1.76 -20.27 5.47
N ARG A 85 3.04 -19.93 5.55
CA ARG A 85 4.00 -20.54 6.48
C ARG A 85 4.04 -19.83 7.83
N GLN A 86 3.39 -18.68 7.96
CA GLN A 86 3.47 -17.89 9.16
C GLN A 86 2.52 -18.44 10.23
N HIS A 87 2.99 -18.46 11.47
CA HIS A 87 2.24 -19.02 12.59
C HIS A 87 0.93 -18.27 12.80
N GLU A 88 -0.16 -19.02 12.98
CA GLU A 88 -1.47 -18.47 13.28
C GLU A 88 -1.57 -18.29 14.80
N PRO A 89 -1.63 -17.04 15.31
CA PRO A 89 -1.80 -16.82 16.75
C PRO A 89 -3.12 -17.45 17.19
N ALA A 90 -3.12 -18.09 18.36
CA ALA A 90 -4.32 -18.68 18.93
C ALA A 90 -5.43 -17.62 18.94
N ALA A 91 -6.60 -17.96 18.37
CA ALA A 91 -7.72 -17.04 18.31
C ALA A 91 -7.97 -16.48 19.72
N ALA A 92 -7.72 -15.18 19.90
CA ALA A 92 -8.20 -14.51 21.10
C ALA A 92 -9.70 -14.75 21.12
N SER A 93 -10.19 -15.36 22.20
CA SER A 93 -11.60 -15.71 22.37
C SER A 93 -12.44 -14.43 22.48
N THR A 94 -12.68 -13.75 21.36
CA THR A 94 -13.59 -12.62 21.26
C THR A 94 -15.01 -13.15 21.07
N THR A 95 -15.54 -13.71 22.16
CA THR A 95 -16.98 -13.93 22.37
C THR A 95 -17.68 -12.61 22.67
N ALA A 96 -17.55 -11.62 21.78
CA ALA A 96 -18.33 -10.39 21.82
C ALA A 96 -19.13 -10.31 20.52
N GLY A 97 -20.47 -10.31 20.63
CA GLY A 97 -21.36 -10.20 19.48
C GLY A 97 -21.04 -8.95 18.67
N HIS A 98 -20.61 -9.13 17.43
CA HIS A 98 -20.13 -8.04 16.59
C HIS A 98 -21.29 -7.37 15.87
N ASP A 99 -21.96 -6.41 16.52
CA ASP A 99 -22.59 -5.33 15.74
C ASP A 99 -21.47 -4.39 15.30
N GLY A 100 -20.83 -4.69 14.15
CA GLY A 100 -19.77 -3.86 13.57
C GLY A 100 -20.21 -2.41 13.37
N TRP A 101 -21.51 -2.19 13.12
CA TRP A 101 -22.13 -0.87 13.06
C TRP A 101 -22.19 -0.16 14.42
N ALA A 102 -22.47 -0.89 15.51
CA ALA A 102 -22.47 -0.32 16.85
C ALA A 102 -21.04 0.02 17.31
N ALA A 103 -20.05 -0.80 16.96
CA ALA A 103 -18.64 -0.50 17.21
C ALA A 103 -18.17 0.74 16.41
N LEU A 104 -18.56 0.85 15.15
CA LEU A 104 -18.29 2.04 14.34
C LEU A 104 -18.95 3.29 14.95
N ALA A 105 -20.22 3.20 15.34
CA ALA A 105 -20.94 4.29 15.98
C ALA A 105 -20.29 4.71 17.31
N ALA A 106 -19.79 3.75 18.10
CA ALA A 106 -19.05 4.03 19.32
C ALA A 106 -17.74 4.78 19.05
N CYS A 107 -16.96 4.35 18.05
CA CYS A 107 -15.71 5.03 17.65
C CYS A 107 -15.96 6.47 17.14
N VAL A 108 -17.01 6.69 16.35
CA VAL A 108 -17.35 8.03 15.84
C VAL A 108 -17.90 8.94 16.93
N ARG A 109 -18.55 8.38 17.96
CA ARG A 109 -19.14 9.15 19.06
C ARG A 109 -18.12 9.49 20.16
N ASP A 110 -16.98 8.81 20.21
CA ASP A 110 -15.92 9.09 21.18
C ASP A 110 -15.34 10.50 21.01
N ARG A 111 -15.43 11.32 22.06
CA ARG A 111 -14.95 12.71 22.05
C ARG A 111 -13.43 12.81 21.94
N ALA A 112 -12.69 11.81 22.42
CA ALA A 112 -11.22 11.81 22.33
C ALA A 112 -10.74 11.46 20.90
N GLY A 113 -11.39 10.50 20.23
CA GLY A 113 -11.06 10.09 18.85
C GLY A 113 -11.55 11.02 17.74
N ARG A 114 -12.62 11.79 17.96
CA ARG A 114 -13.24 12.65 16.92
C ARG A 114 -12.29 13.65 16.24
N PRO A 115 -11.46 14.43 16.97
CA PRO A 115 -10.52 15.35 16.34
C PRO A 115 -9.53 14.63 15.41
N PHE A 116 -9.06 13.45 15.81
CA PHE A 116 -8.17 12.63 15.01
C PHE A 116 -8.86 12.10 13.74
N LEU A 117 -10.09 11.59 13.86
CA LEU A 117 -10.86 11.11 12.71
C LEU A 117 -11.16 12.24 11.70
N LEU A 118 -11.53 13.42 12.19
CA LEU A 118 -11.76 14.60 11.35
C LEU A 118 -10.48 15.06 10.66
N TYR A 119 -9.36 15.10 11.40
CA TYR A 119 -8.05 15.40 10.83
C TYR A 119 -7.70 14.41 9.71
N GLN A 120 -7.82 13.11 9.97
CA GLN A 120 -7.49 12.07 8.99
C GLN A 120 -8.38 12.15 7.75
N PHE A 121 -9.68 12.41 7.95
CA PHE A 121 -10.63 12.60 6.86
C PHE A 121 -10.23 13.78 5.98
N TRP A 122 -10.01 14.96 6.56
CA TRP A 122 -9.66 16.15 5.80
C TRP A 122 -8.29 16.06 5.12
N TRP A 123 -7.33 15.44 5.79
CA TRP A 123 -6.03 15.14 5.21
C TRP A 123 -6.16 14.27 3.96
N HIS A 124 -6.94 13.19 4.01
CA HIS A 124 -7.16 12.32 2.85
C HIS A 124 -7.93 13.00 1.72
N VAL A 125 -8.91 13.84 2.03
CA VAL A 125 -9.63 14.64 1.02
C VAL A 125 -8.67 15.59 0.31
N ALA A 126 -7.82 16.30 1.05
CA ALA A 126 -6.82 17.20 0.47
C ALA A 126 -5.80 16.45 -0.40
N VAL A 127 -5.19 15.39 0.12
CA VAL A 127 -4.17 14.61 -0.60
C VAL A 127 -4.75 13.90 -1.83
N GLY A 128 -5.91 13.25 -1.69
CA GLY A 128 -6.56 12.51 -2.78
C GLY A 128 -6.94 13.41 -3.95
N SER A 129 -7.36 14.65 -3.67
CA SER A 129 -7.71 15.63 -4.69
C SER A 129 -6.50 16.03 -5.55
N VAL A 130 -5.33 16.21 -4.92
CA VAL A 130 -4.09 16.60 -5.62
C VAL A 130 -3.42 15.41 -6.31
N ALA A 131 -3.43 14.23 -5.69
CA ALA A 131 -2.72 13.04 -6.17
C ALA A 131 -3.14 12.62 -7.59
N SER A 132 -4.42 12.78 -7.94
CA SER A 132 -4.94 12.40 -9.26
C SER A 132 -4.41 13.29 -10.40
N PHE A 133 -4.00 14.52 -10.08
CA PHE A 133 -3.54 15.50 -11.07
C PHE A 133 -2.02 15.48 -11.29
N ILE A 134 -1.25 15.10 -10.27
CA ILE A 134 0.22 15.12 -10.31
C ILE A 134 0.76 14.29 -11.49
N SER A 135 0.31 13.05 -11.66
CA SER A 135 0.81 12.18 -12.74
C SER A 135 0.53 12.75 -14.13
N PHE A 136 -0.64 13.35 -14.33
CA PHE A 136 -1.00 14.01 -15.59
C PHE A 136 -0.12 15.25 -15.83
N HIS A 137 0.05 16.10 -14.82
CA HIS A 137 0.88 17.30 -14.91
C HIS A 137 2.34 16.96 -15.25
N MET A 138 2.90 15.91 -14.64
CA MET A 138 4.29 15.49 -14.87
C MET A 138 4.51 14.97 -16.30
N LEU A 139 3.57 14.19 -16.83
CA LEU A 139 3.70 13.60 -18.16
C LEU A 139 3.36 14.60 -19.29
N VAL A 140 2.32 15.42 -19.09
CA VAL A 140 1.79 16.29 -20.17
C VAL A 140 2.44 17.68 -20.17
N ASN A 141 2.52 18.34 -19.01
CA ASN A 141 3.00 19.72 -18.93
C ASN A 141 4.52 19.77 -18.81
N LEU A 142 5.10 18.90 -17.97
CA LEU A 142 6.56 18.84 -17.75
C LEU A 142 7.27 17.91 -18.74
N ARG A 143 6.51 17.16 -19.55
CA ARG A 143 7.03 16.18 -20.54
C ARG A 143 8.09 15.24 -19.96
N MET A 144 7.93 14.86 -18.69
CA MET A 144 8.87 13.96 -18.02
C MET A 144 8.76 12.54 -18.61
N GLY A 145 9.90 11.86 -18.74
CA GLY A 145 9.94 10.42 -19.02
C GLY A 145 9.48 9.59 -17.82
N PHE A 146 9.14 8.31 -18.03
CA PHE A 146 8.60 7.46 -16.97
C PHE A 146 9.61 7.20 -15.84
N ALA A 147 10.92 7.15 -16.16
CA ALA A 147 11.97 7.03 -15.16
C ALA A 147 12.05 8.25 -14.22
N LEU A 148 11.81 9.46 -14.73
CA LEU A 148 11.86 10.67 -13.92
C LEU A 148 10.62 10.78 -13.01
N VAL A 149 9.45 10.36 -13.52
CA VAL A 149 8.24 10.22 -12.69
C VAL A 149 8.43 9.17 -11.60
N ALA A 150 9.02 8.03 -11.93
CA ALA A 150 9.35 6.99 -10.95
C ALA A 150 10.35 7.51 -9.91
N ALA A 151 11.42 8.21 -10.32
CA ALA A 151 12.40 8.79 -9.41
C ALA A 151 11.80 9.81 -8.44
N HIS A 152 10.89 10.67 -8.89
CA HIS A 152 10.13 11.55 -8.00
C HIS A 152 9.27 10.76 -7.01
N GLY A 153 8.61 9.70 -7.48
CA GLY A 153 7.86 8.78 -6.61
C GLY A 153 8.74 8.17 -5.50
N VAL A 154 9.97 7.77 -5.83
CA VAL A 154 10.96 7.28 -4.85
C VAL A 154 11.40 8.37 -3.87
N ALA A 155 11.61 9.59 -4.34
CA ALA A 155 12.08 10.69 -3.49
C ALA A 155 11.03 11.15 -2.46
N VAL A 156 9.75 10.97 -2.77
CA VAL A 156 8.62 11.37 -1.90
C VAL A 156 8.17 10.23 -0.98
N ALA A 157 8.48 8.98 -1.31
CA ALA A 157 8.09 7.77 -0.55
C ALA A 157 9.00 7.49 0.65
#